data_AF-A0A8T2K9D0-F1
#
_entry.id   AF-A0A8T2K9D0-F1
#
_cell.length_a   1.000
_cell.length_b   1.000
_cell.length_c   1.000
_cell.angle_alpha   90.00
_cell.angle_beta   90.00
_cell.angle_gamma   90.00
#
_symmetry.space_group_name_H-M   'P 1'
#
loop_
_entity.id
_entity.type
_entity.pdbx_description
1 polymer ?
#
loop_
_entity_poly.entity_id
_entity_poly.type
_entity_poly.pdbx_seq_one_letter_code
_entity_poly.pdbx_strand_id
1 'polypeptide(L)'
;MTCAFKQPTNSIYPVKHMAKATKVWLNLPIQANYQLLEKSQAEIGKCIWKGKIARIKQDNLARHKNKGGFGLPKLSQYFKAAQIAQIFQWVQGSEIIQASLT
;
A
#
# COMPACT_ATOMS: atom_id res chain seq x y z
N MET A 1 17.37 13.15 -13.80
CA MET A 1 17.60 13.76 -12.47
C MET A 1 17.29 12.71 -11.43
N THR A 2 18.30 12.11 -10.80
CA THR A 2 18.13 11.08 -9.76
C THR A 2 18.27 11.73 -8.40
N CYS A 3 17.17 11.81 -7.65
CA CYS A 3 17.16 12.31 -6.28
C CYS A 3 17.64 11.18 -5.34
N ALA A 4 18.89 11.25 -4.88
CA ALA A 4 19.42 10.31 -3.90
C ALA A 4 19.00 10.74 -2.48
N PHE A 5 18.19 9.92 -1.81
CA PHE A 5 17.84 10.09 -0.40
C PHE A 5 18.99 9.57 0.46
N LYS A 6 19.80 10.46 1.03
CA LYS A 6 20.91 10.10 1.92
C LYS A 6 20.37 9.94 3.34
N GLN A 7 20.36 8.72 3.86
CA GLN A 7 19.96 8.45 5.25
C GLN A 7 21.06 8.91 6.23
N PRO A 8 20.71 9.49 7.39
CA PRO A 8 21.69 9.90 8.38
C PRO A 8 22.31 8.69 9.08
N THR A 9 23.63 8.58 8.97
CA THR A 9 24.46 7.55 9.59
C THR A 9 24.78 7.94 11.03
N ASN A 10 23.93 7.57 11.99
CA ASN A 10 24.33 7.39 13.39
C ASN A 10 23.23 6.65 14.16
N SER A 11 23.37 5.33 14.27
CA SER A 11 22.60 4.51 15.18
C SER A 11 23.56 3.59 15.94
N ILE A 12 23.60 3.75 17.27
CA ILE A 12 24.62 3.25 18.21
C ILE A 12 24.24 1.86 18.77
N TYR A 13 23.33 1.11 18.13
CA TYR A 13 22.83 -0.16 18.69
C TYR A 13 23.39 -1.41 17.97
N PRO A 14 23.75 -2.48 18.71
CA PRO A 14 24.30 -3.70 18.11
C PRO A 14 23.26 -4.42 17.23
N VAL A 15 23.65 -4.62 15.96
CA VAL A 15 22.83 -4.95 14.78
C VAL A 15 22.13 -6.33 14.83
N LYS A 16 22.51 -7.22 15.77
CA LYS A 16 22.10 -8.64 15.72
C LYS A 16 20.67 -8.92 16.20
N HIS A 17 20.18 -8.20 17.22
CA HIS A 17 18.77 -8.29 17.64
C HIS A 17 17.85 -7.39 16.81
N MET A 18 18.41 -6.38 16.12
CA MET A 18 17.64 -5.51 15.25
C MET A 18 17.16 -6.22 13.99
N ALA A 19 17.90 -7.15 13.36
CA ALA A 19 17.44 -7.75 12.10
C ALA A 19 16.06 -8.43 12.17
N LYS A 20 15.74 -9.11 13.29
CA LYS A 20 14.41 -9.69 13.51
C LYS A 20 13.34 -8.63 13.82
N ALA A 21 13.67 -7.64 14.66
CA ALA A 21 12.78 -6.53 14.96
C ALA A 21 12.51 -5.67 13.71
N THR A 22 13.52 -5.35 12.91
CA THR A 22 13.41 -4.58 11.66
C THR A 22 12.44 -5.24 10.69
N LYS A 23 12.44 -6.57 10.54
CA LYS A 23 11.43 -7.27 9.72
C LYS A 23 10.01 -7.05 10.24
N VAL A 24 9.80 -7.11 11.55
CA VAL A 24 8.47 -6.88 12.16
C VAL A 24 8.04 -5.43 11.99
N TRP A 25 8.96 -4.48 12.21
CA TRP A 25 8.70 -3.04 12.11
C TRP A 25 8.48 -2.56 10.68
N LEU A 26 9.18 -3.13 9.69
CA LEU A 26 8.95 -2.84 8.26
C LEU A 26 7.57 -3.33 7.79
N ASN A 27 7.00 -4.30 8.50
CA ASN A 27 5.71 -4.89 8.17
C ASN A 27 4.54 -4.23 8.92
N LEU A 28 4.79 -3.29 9.84
CA LEU A 28 3.70 -2.65 10.58
C LEU A 28 2.72 -1.96 9.63
N PRO A 29 1.41 -2.06 9.89
CA PRO A 29 0.43 -1.47 9.01
C PRO A 29 0.66 0.03 8.91
N ILE A 30 1.04 0.47 7.72
CA ILE A 30 1.50 1.82 7.45
C ILE A 30 0.31 2.77 7.71
N GLN A 31 0.55 3.85 8.46
CA GLN A 31 -0.45 4.91 8.59
C GLN A 31 -0.79 5.46 7.20
N ALA A 32 -2.04 5.26 6.77
CA ALA A 32 -2.46 5.62 5.43
C ALA A 32 -2.52 7.15 5.28
N ASN A 33 -1.70 7.72 4.39
CA ASN A 33 -1.92 9.09 3.95
C ASN A 33 -3.02 9.11 2.87
N TYR A 34 -4.27 9.25 3.31
CA TYR A 34 -5.43 9.26 2.41
C TYR A 34 -5.38 10.40 1.38
N GLN A 35 -4.81 11.56 1.73
CA GLN A 35 -4.66 12.68 0.79
C GLN A 35 -3.73 12.31 -0.37
N LEU A 36 -2.66 11.56 -0.08
CA LEU A 36 -1.75 11.05 -1.12
C LEU A 36 -2.48 10.06 -2.03
N LEU A 37 -3.25 9.13 -1.45
CA LEU A 37 -4.01 8.15 -2.22
C LEU A 37 -5.05 8.79 -3.15
N GLU A 38 -5.75 9.82 -2.68
CA GLU A 38 -6.71 10.58 -3.49
C GLU A 38 -6.04 11.34 -4.64
N LYS A 39 -4.92 12.02 -4.35
CA LYS A 39 -4.11 12.69 -5.38
C LYS A 39 -3.61 11.69 -6.42
N SER A 40 -3.06 10.56 -6.00
CA SER A 40 -2.61 9.50 -6.90
C SER A 40 -3.76 8.94 -7.76
N GLN A 41 -4.94 8.74 -7.19
CA GLN A 41 -6.11 8.30 -7.97
C GLN A 41 -6.52 9.34 -9.02
N ALA A 42 -6.45 10.64 -8.71
CA ALA A 42 -6.73 11.70 -9.66
C ALA A 42 -5.72 11.72 -10.82
N GLU A 43 -4.43 11.53 -10.53
CA GLU A 43 -3.38 11.42 -11.55
C GLU A 43 -3.59 10.19 -12.45
N ILE A 44 -3.95 9.04 -11.88
CA ILE A 44 -4.32 7.84 -12.66
C ILE A 44 -5.52 8.14 -13.58
N GLY A 45 -6.50 8.89 -13.08
CA GLY A 45 -7.62 9.39 -13.88
C GLY A 45 -7.14 10.19 -15.10
N LYS A 46 -6.20 11.12 -14.91
CA LYS A 46 -5.60 11.89 -16.01
C LYS A 46 -4.88 10.99 -17.01
N CYS A 47 -4.16 9.96 -16.55
CA CYS A 47 -3.50 8.98 -17.42
C CYS A 47 -4.49 8.25 -18.33
N ILE A 48 -5.63 7.83 -17.79
CA ILE A 48 -6.71 7.18 -18.57
C ILE A 48 -7.19 8.11 -19.70
N TRP A 49 -7.28 9.42 -19.42
CA TRP A 49 -7.71 10.43 -20.37
C TRP A 49 -6.56 11.04 -21.19
N LYS A 50 -5.34 10.47 -21.16
CA LYS A 50 -4.15 10.98 -21.87
C LYS A 50 -3.86 12.46 -21.57
N GLY A 51 -4.00 12.87 -20.31
CA GLY A 51 -3.80 14.25 -19.87
C GLY A 51 -4.95 15.22 -20.21
N LYS A 52 -6.03 14.73 -20.82
CA LYS A 52 -7.23 15.54 -21.11
C LYS A 52 -8.15 15.61 -19.89
N ILE A 53 -9.04 16.58 -19.90
CA ILE A 53 -10.08 16.75 -18.87
C ILE A 53 -10.91 15.47 -18.79
N ALA A 54 -11.13 14.98 -17.56
CA ALA A 54 -11.90 13.78 -17.32
C ALA A 54 -13.35 13.96 -17.81
N ARG A 55 -13.78 13.08 -18.74
CA ARG A 55 -15.14 13.14 -19.30
C ARG A 55 -16.22 12.64 -18.35
N ILE A 56 -15.81 11.94 -17.31
CA ILE A 56 -16.69 11.21 -16.39
C ILE A 56 -16.17 11.44 -14.97
N LYS A 57 -17.09 11.63 -14.01
CA LYS A 57 -16.75 11.74 -12.59
C LYS A 57 -15.98 10.49 -12.12
N GLN A 58 -15.05 10.69 -11.19
CA GLN A 58 -14.17 9.63 -10.71
C GLN A 58 -14.93 8.47 -10.03
N ASP A 59 -16.03 8.76 -9.34
CA ASP A 59 -16.91 7.71 -8.78
C ASP A 59 -17.59 6.85 -9.85
N ASN A 60 -17.90 7.42 -11.02
CA ASN A 60 -18.45 6.68 -12.14
C ASN A 60 -17.39 5.80 -12.82
N LEU A 61 -16.11 6.19 -12.80
CA LEU A 61 -15.02 5.29 -13.20
C LEU A 61 -14.96 4.06 -12.29
N ALA A 62 -15.20 4.26 -10.98
CA ALA A 62 -15.18 3.18 -10.00
C ALA A 62 -16.44 2.32 -9.97
N ARG A 63 -17.50 2.73 -10.67
CA ARG A 63 -18.73 1.96 -10.76
C ARG A 63 -18.49 0.67 -11.53
N HIS A 64 -19.20 -0.39 -11.14
CA HIS A 64 -19.08 -1.70 -11.78
C HIS A 64 -19.46 -1.66 -13.27
N LYS A 65 -18.81 -2.49 -14.10
CA LYS A 65 -19.05 -2.55 -15.56
C LYS A 65 -20.52 -2.81 -15.90
N ASN A 66 -21.17 -3.71 -15.16
CA ASN A 66 -22.60 -4.02 -15.32
C ASN A 66 -23.54 -2.83 -15.07
N LYS A 67 -23.06 -1.75 -14.45
CA LYS A 67 -23.81 -0.51 -14.18
C LYS A 67 -23.34 0.66 -15.06
N GLY A 68 -22.62 0.37 -16.15
CA GLY A 68 -22.09 1.36 -17.09
C GLY A 68 -20.85 2.10 -16.61
N GLY A 69 -20.14 1.58 -15.59
CA GLY A 69 -18.87 2.12 -15.14
C GLY A 69 -17.65 1.43 -15.76
N PHE A 70 -16.44 1.92 -15.44
CA PHE A 70 -15.20 1.32 -15.91
C PHE A 70 -14.71 0.17 -15.03
N GLY A 71 -15.27 0.02 -13.82
CA GLY A 71 -14.84 -0.97 -12.83
C GLY A 71 -13.46 -0.67 -12.25
N LEU A 72 -13.01 0.60 -12.29
CA LEU A 72 -11.70 0.99 -11.79
C LEU A 72 -11.71 0.99 -10.25
N PRO A 73 -10.95 0.13 -9.56
CA PRO A 73 -11.05 0.07 -8.10
C PRO A 73 -10.41 1.31 -7.47
N LYS A 74 -10.90 1.69 -6.27
CA LYS A 74 -10.37 2.85 -5.54
C LYS A 74 -9.04 2.46 -4.88
N LEU A 75 -8.00 3.28 -5.03
CA LEU A 75 -6.68 3.04 -4.39
C LEU A 75 -6.78 2.83 -2.88
N SER A 76 -7.72 3.53 -2.22
CA SER A 76 -7.97 3.36 -0.78
C SER A 76 -8.45 1.95 -0.42
N GLN A 77 -9.24 1.31 -1.30
CA GLN A 77 -9.69 -0.07 -1.10
C GLN A 77 -8.54 -1.06 -1.30
N TYR A 78 -7.70 -0.84 -2.31
CA TYR A 78 -6.49 -1.64 -2.52
C TYR A 78 -5.51 -1.51 -1.35
N PHE A 79 -5.31 -0.28 -0.86
CA PHE A 79 -4.47 -0.04 0.30
C PHE A 79 -4.98 -0.85 1.50
N LYS A 80 -6.28 -0.74 1.82
CA LYS A 80 -6.90 -1.52 2.91
C LYS A 80 -6.77 -3.03 2.69
N ALA A 81 -7.00 -3.51 1.48
CA ALA A 81 -6.85 -4.93 1.15
C ALA A 81 -5.41 -5.41 1.35
N ALA A 82 -4.42 -4.61 0.95
CA ALA A 82 -3.00 -4.91 1.16
C ALA A 82 -2.65 -4.96 2.66
N GLN A 83 -3.15 -4.01 3.45
CA GLN A 83 -2.97 -4.00 4.90
C GLN A 83 -3.60 -5.24 5.55
N ILE A 84 -4.82 -5.59 5.15
CA ILE A 84 -5.51 -6.79 5.65
C ILE A 84 -4.75 -8.06 5.25
N ALA A 85 -4.29 -8.17 4.00
CA ALA A 85 -3.51 -9.32 3.53
C ALA A 85 -2.24 -9.52 4.34
N GLN A 86 -1.56 -8.43 4.71
CA GLN A 86 -0.39 -8.46 5.56
C GLN A 86 -0.70 -8.95 6.97
N ILE A 87 -1.82 -8.49 7.56
CA ILE A 87 -2.29 -8.98 8.86
C ILE A 87 -2.64 -10.47 8.79
N PHE A 88 -3.35 -10.91 7.74
CA PHE A 88 -3.66 -12.33 7.55
C PHE A 88 -2.40 -13.18 7.42
N GLN A 89 -1.40 -12.71 6.67
CA GLN A 89 -0.11 -13.39 6.56
C GLN A 89 0.58 -13.50 7.92
N TRP A 90 0.47 -12.50 8.78
CA TRP A 90 1.00 -12.59 10.14
C TRP A 90 0.29 -13.64 10.97
N VAL A 91 -1.05 -13.65 10.95
CA VAL A 91 -1.85 -14.64 11.68
C VAL A 91 -1.50 -16.07 11.23
N GLN A 92 -1.39 -16.29 9.92
CA GLN A 92 -1.00 -17.60 9.37
C GLN A 92 0.48 -17.93 9.63
N GLY A 93 1.36 -16.94 9.51
CA GLY A 93 2.78 -17.09 9.81
C GLY A 93 3.07 -17.38 11.28
N SER A 94 2.21 -16.94 12.21
CA SER A 94 2.28 -17.33 13.62
C SER A 94 1.93 -18.79 13.87
N GLU A 95 1.11 -19.43 13.02
CA GLU A 95 0.79 -20.86 13.14
C GLU A 95 1.96 -21.74 12.68
N ILE A 96 2.69 -21.32 11.63
CA ILE A 96 3.87 -22.05 11.13
C ILE A 96 5.01 -22.06 12.17
N ILE A 97 5.17 -20.97 12.95
CA ILE A 97 6.18 -20.91 14.01
C ILE A 97 5.83 -21.88 15.15
N GLN A 98 4.55 -22.03 15.52
CA GLN A 98 4.15 -22.99 16.55
C GLN A 98 4.27 -24.44 16.07
N ALA A 99 3.91 -24.75 14.83
CA ALA A 99 4.04 -26.10 14.25
C ALA A 99 5.50 -26.55 14.04
N SER A 100 6.46 -25.61 14.05
CA SER A 100 7.90 -25.91 13.93
C SER A 100 8.62 -26.06 15.28
N LEU A 101 7.91 -25.84 16.39
CA LEU A 101 8.42 -25.92 17.77
C LEU A 101 7.82 -27.08 18.58
N THR A 102 6.97 -27.90 17.95
CA THR A 102 6.43 -29.17 18.45
C THR A 102 6.91 -30.31 17.57
#